data_AF-A0A6M8VZF9-F1
#
_entry.id   AF-A0A6M8VZF9-F1
#
_cell.length_a   1.000
_cell.length_b   1.000
_cell.length_c   1.000
_cell.angle_alpha   90.00
_cell.angle_beta   90.00
_cell.angle_gamma   90.00
#
_symmetry.space_group_name_H-M   'P 1'
#
loop_
_entity.id
_entity.type
_entity.pdbx_description
1 polymer ?
#
loop_
_entity_poly.entity_id
_entity_poly.type
_entity_poly.pdbx_seq_one_letter_code
_entity_poly.pdbx_strand_id
1 'polypeptide(L)'
;MLSMIRECESPAAFTAQHLSTNDPARAVTLVGVLEFVIDTLAAYPGGDEAERLAAWADDARPGDYLAVGVRGFALAGFQYLRMLFGANTTKPDRHIVNWVSEAVGREVTDVQALYAIERAAELGGFSAAWLDGMIWKAATSHSSSPPSGQ
;
A
#
# COMPACT_ATOMS: atom_id res chain seq x y z
N MET A 1 5.86 22.56 -4.67
CA MET A 1 5.92 21.28 -5.42
C MET A 1 4.88 21.24 -6.54
N LEU A 2 3.59 21.46 -6.28
CA LEU A 2 2.59 21.65 -7.35
C LEU A 2 2.89 22.83 -8.28
N SER A 3 3.42 23.93 -7.74
CA SER A 3 3.88 25.06 -8.57
C SER A 3 4.93 24.62 -9.59
N MET A 4 5.95 23.89 -9.15
CA MET A 4 6.99 23.33 -10.03
C MET A 4 6.42 22.36 -11.07
N ILE A 5 5.45 21.51 -10.71
CA ILE A 5 4.81 20.59 -11.67
C ILE A 5 3.98 21.36 -12.71
N ARG A 6 3.27 22.41 -12.29
CA ARG A 6 2.44 23.26 -13.16
C ARG A 6 3.24 24.20 -14.05
N GLU A 7 4.48 24.51 -13.66
CA GLU A 7 5.44 25.27 -14.46
C GLU A 7 6.01 24.45 -15.63
N CYS A 8 5.95 23.12 -15.55
CA CYS A 8 6.31 22.25 -16.66
C CYS A 8 5.16 22.13 -17.68
N GLU A 9 5.51 22.09 -18.97
CA GLU A 9 4.54 21.98 -20.08
C GLU A 9 3.66 20.72 -20.02
N SER A 10 4.16 19.66 -19.36
CA SER A 10 3.41 18.42 -19.13
C SER A 10 3.99 17.62 -17.96
N PRO A 11 3.26 16.63 -17.40
CA PRO A 11 3.80 15.69 -16.42
C PRO A 11 5.09 15.01 -16.91
N ALA A 12 5.16 14.64 -18.19
CA ALA A 12 6.34 13.99 -18.77
C ALA A 12 7.55 14.94 -18.82
N ALA A 13 7.33 16.23 -19.09
CA ALA A 13 8.38 17.25 -19.02
C ALA A 13 8.91 17.41 -17.59
N PHE A 14 8.03 17.40 -16.58
CA PHE A 14 8.42 17.42 -15.17
C PHE A 14 9.30 16.23 -14.81
N THR A 15 8.88 15.00 -15.15
CA THR A 15 9.65 13.81 -14.77
C THR A 15 10.98 13.69 -15.53
N ALA A 16 11.03 14.14 -16.78
CA ALA A 16 12.27 14.18 -17.55
C ALA A 16 13.27 15.19 -16.97
N GLN A 17 12.80 16.38 -16.60
CA GLN A 17 13.64 17.47 -16.07
C GLN A 17 14.11 17.22 -14.64
N HIS A 18 13.27 16.63 -13.78
CA HIS A 18 13.54 16.55 -12.35
C HIS A 18 13.81 15.15 -11.81
N LEU A 19 13.35 14.10 -12.50
CA LEU A 19 13.44 12.71 -12.04
C LEU A 19 14.20 11.79 -13.00
N SER A 20 14.75 12.35 -14.08
CA SER A 20 15.51 11.63 -15.10
C SER A 20 14.76 10.41 -15.66
N THR A 21 13.44 10.48 -15.76
CA THR A 21 12.59 9.41 -16.30
C THR A 21 11.70 9.90 -17.43
N ASN A 22 11.67 9.14 -18.53
CA ASN A 22 10.93 9.45 -19.75
C ASN A 22 9.73 8.50 -19.96
N ASP A 23 9.14 7.97 -18.89
CA ASP A 23 7.92 7.15 -18.95
C ASP A 23 6.68 8.04 -18.77
N PRO A 24 5.94 8.38 -19.85
CA PRO A 24 4.83 9.31 -19.76
C PRO A 24 3.66 8.75 -18.96
N ALA A 25 3.48 7.43 -18.95
CA ALA A 25 2.41 6.80 -18.18
C ALA A 25 2.68 6.93 -16.68
N ARG A 26 3.91 6.67 -16.25
CA ARG A 26 4.33 6.87 -14.85
C ARG A 26 4.27 8.33 -14.43
N ALA A 27 4.58 9.26 -15.33
CA ALA A 27 4.47 10.69 -15.06
C ALA A 27 3.01 11.09 -14.75
N VAL A 28 2.06 10.60 -15.55
CA VAL A 28 0.62 10.82 -15.29
C VAL A 28 0.19 10.19 -13.96
N THR A 29 0.63 8.95 -13.67
CA THR A 29 0.34 8.31 -12.38
C THR A 29 0.89 9.11 -11.21
N LEU A 30 2.14 9.59 -11.30
CA LEU A 30 2.77 10.39 -10.24
C LEU A 30 1.99 11.68 -9.96
N VAL A 31 1.63 12.43 -11.01
CA VAL A 31 0.84 13.66 -10.85
C VAL A 31 -0.50 13.37 -10.20
N GLY A 32 -1.22 12.32 -10.65
CA GLY A 32 -2.48 11.94 -10.04
C GLY A 32 -2.35 11.54 -8.56
N VAL A 33 -1.29 10.83 -8.18
CA VAL A 33 -1.03 10.51 -6.76
C VAL A 33 -0.72 11.76 -5.95
N LEU A 34 0.01 12.73 -6.51
CA LEU A 34 0.31 13.99 -5.83
C LEU A 34 -0.95 14.85 -5.64
N GLU A 35 -1.82 14.93 -6.64
CA GLU A 35 -3.13 15.59 -6.51
C GLU A 35 -3.96 14.92 -5.41
N PHE A 36 -4.04 13.59 -5.40
CA PHE A 36 -4.70 12.84 -4.33
C PHE A 36 -4.15 13.16 -2.93
N VAL A 37 -2.83 13.20 -2.76
CA VAL A 37 -2.19 13.54 -1.47
C VAL A 37 -2.56 14.96 -1.02
N ILE A 38 -2.67 15.89 -1.96
CA ILE A 38 -2.98 17.30 -1.67
C ILE A 38 -4.46 17.48 -1.32
N ASP A 39 -5.35 16.79 -2.01
CA ASP A 39 -6.78 16.78 -1.67
C ASP A 39 -7.00 16.11 -0.29
N THR A 40 -6.24 15.05 0.01
CA THR A 40 -6.22 14.41 1.34
C THR A 40 -5.76 15.39 2.42
N LEU A 41 -4.68 16.13 2.15
CA LEU A 41 -4.21 17.26 2.96
C LEU A 41 -5.16 18.47 2.93
N ALA A 42 -6.27 18.47 2.21
CA ALA A 42 -7.31 19.49 2.38
C ALA A 42 -8.45 18.96 3.27
N ALA A 43 -8.74 17.65 3.17
CA ALA A 43 -9.85 16.99 3.82
C ALA A 43 -9.60 16.63 5.29
N TYR A 44 -8.36 16.32 5.69
CA TYR A 44 -8.05 15.93 7.07
C TYR A 44 -7.77 17.16 7.94
N PRO A 45 -8.51 17.44 9.03
CA PRO A 45 -8.32 18.64 9.83
C PRO A 45 -7.15 18.53 10.82
N GLY A 46 -6.68 19.69 11.32
CA GLY A 46 -5.70 19.79 12.42
C GLY A 46 -4.25 19.60 11.98
N GLY A 47 -3.33 19.72 12.94
CA GLY A 47 -1.91 19.33 12.83
C GLY A 47 -1.08 19.96 11.71
N ASP A 48 0.15 19.48 11.60
CA ASP A 48 1.00 19.71 10.42
C ASP A 48 0.71 18.69 9.29
N GLU A 49 1.34 18.86 8.12
CA GLU A 49 1.11 17.95 6.98
C GLU A 49 1.40 16.47 7.31
N ALA A 50 2.43 16.20 8.12
CA ALA A 50 2.82 14.85 8.47
C ALA A 50 1.78 14.18 9.37
N GLU A 51 1.29 14.91 10.38
CA GLU A 51 0.22 14.43 11.28
C GLU A 51 -1.07 14.12 10.51
N ARG A 52 -1.43 14.97 9.55
CA ARG A 52 -2.66 14.80 8.75
C ARG A 52 -2.57 13.60 7.81
N LEU A 53 -1.42 13.40 7.17
CA LEU A 53 -1.19 12.24 6.30
C LEU A 53 -1.09 10.94 7.10
N ALA A 54 -0.53 10.97 8.30
CA ALA A 54 -0.52 9.82 9.20
C ALA A 54 -1.94 9.45 9.64
N ALA A 55 -2.76 10.45 10.01
CA ALA A 55 -4.17 10.23 10.35
C ALA A 55 -4.96 9.63 9.17
N TRP A 56 -4.74 10.13 7.95
CA TRP A 56 -5.34 9.54 6.75
C TRP A 56 -4.90 8.09 6.55
N ALA A 57 -3.61 7.81 6.68
CA ALA A 57 -3.08 6.49 6.40
C ALA A 57 -3.64 5.43 7.36
N ASP A 58 -3.86 5.82 8.63
CA ASP A 58 -4.45 4.98 9.68
C ASP A 58 -5.97 4.78 9.50
N ASP A 59 -6.71 5.81 9.08
CA ASP A 59 -8.15 5.70 8.82
C ASP A 59 -8.45 4.93 7.52
N ALA A 60 -7.64 5.12 6.49
CA ALA A 60 -7.78 4.46 5.21
C ALA A 60 -7.78 2.92 5.36
N ARG A 61 -8.54 2.25 4.52
CA ARG A 61 -8.67 0.78 4.46
C ARG A 61 -8.18 0.24 3.13
N PRO A 62 -7.76 -1.03 3.06
CA PRO A 62 -7.24 -1.60 1.81
C PRO A 62 -8.14 -1.44 0.60
N GLY A 63 -9.48 -1.47 0.76
CA GLY A 63 -10.44 -1.32 -0.33
C GLY A 63 -10.52 0.10 -0.92
N ASP A 64 -10.06 1.12 -0.20
CA ASP A 64 -10.23 2.52 -0.59
C ASP A 64 -9.34 2.91 -1.78
N TYR A 65 -8.39 2.04 -2.18
CA TYR A 65 -7.59 2.24 -3.39
C TYR A 65 -8.45 2.45 -4.65
N LEU A 66 -9.66 1.89 -4.68
CA LEU A 66 -10.60 2.06 -5.79
C LEU A 66 -11.09 3.51 -5.91
N ALA A 67 -11.22 4.22 -4.80
CA ALA A 67 -11.69 5.60 -4.77
C ALA A 67 -10.61 6.60 -5.24
N VAL A 68 -9.33 6.19 -5.23
CA VAL A 68 -8.22 7.06 -5.67
C VAL A 68 -8.34 7.40 -7.16
N GLY A 69 -8.85 6.48 -8.00
CA GLY A 69 -9.15 6.76 -9.41
C GLY A 69 -7.94 7.04 -10.31
N VAL A 70 -6.71 6.90 -9.81
CA VAL A 70 -5.49 7.17 -10.57
C VAL A 70 -5.09 5.95 -11.39
N ARG A 71 -5.08 6.09 -12.73
CA ARG A 71 -4.67 5.02 -13.65
C ARG A 71 -3.22 4.60 -13.38
N GLY A 72 -3.00 3.29 -13.27
CA GLY A 72 -1.68 2.72 -12.97
C GLY A 72 -1.33 2.71 -11.48
N PHE A 73 -2.22 3.20 -10.61
CA PHE A 73 -2.08 3.15 -9.16
C PHE A 73 -3.08 2.15 -8.58
N ALA A 74 -2.59 0.96 -8.24
CA ALA A 74 -3.40 -0.14 -7.72
C ALA A 74 -3.15 -0.37 -6.22
N LEU A 75 -3.79 -1.41 -5.67
CA LEU A 75 -3.72 -1.80 -4.25
C LEU A 75 -2.30 -1.79 -3.67
N ALA A 76 -1.32 -2.37 -4.39
CA ALA A 76 0.06 -2.41 -3.90
C ALA A 76 0.70 -1.01 -3.75
N GLY A 77 0.41 -0.09 -4.68
CA GLY A 77 0.86 1.31 -4.61
C GLY A 77 0.16 2.06 -3.48
N PHE A 78 -1.15 1.83 -3.34
CA PHE A 78 -1.96 2.40 -2.27
C PHE A 78 -1.49 1.97 -0.87
N GLN A 79 -1.23 0.66 -0.67
CA GLN A 79 -0.66 0.16 0.58
C GLN A 79 0.71 0.75 0.85
N TYR A 80 1.56 0.84 -0.18
CA TYR A 80 2.88 1.45 -0.01
C TYR A 80 2.78 2.92 0.42
N LEU A 81 1.81 3.69 -0.11
CA LEU A 81 1.57 5.06 0.30
C LEU A 81 1.10 5.14 1.76
N ARG A 82 0.17 4.27 2.18
CA ARG A 82 -0.25 4.15 3.60
C ARG A 82 0.94 3.84 4.51
N MET A 83 1.80 2.89 4.12
CA MET A 83 3.02 2.55 4.85
C MET A 83 3.99 3.74 4.94
N LEU A 84 4.15 4.51 3.86
CA LEU A 84 5.03 5.69 3.83
C LEU A 84 4.60 6.74 4.86
N PHE A 85 3.30 6.88 5.09
CA PHE A 85 2.72 7.78 6.07
C PHE A 85 2.44 7.12 7.43
N GLY A 86 2.97 5.91 7.67
CA GLY A 86 3.04 5.31 9.00
C GLY A 86 1.90 4.38 9.38
N ALA A 87 1.00 4.01 8.46
CA ALA A 87 -0.02 3.01 8.74
C ALA A 87 0.61 1.66 9.11
N ASN A 88 0.05 0.99 10.13
CA ASN A 88 0.44 -0.36 10.52
C ASN A 88 -0.14 -1.41 9.55
N THR A 89 0.38 -1.45 8.33
CA THR A 89 -0.08 -2.33 7.26
C THR A 89 1.10 -2.98 6.52
N THR A 90 0.81 -3.79 5.50
CA THR A 90 1.78 -4.42 4.61
C THR A 90 1.30 -4.38 3.16
N LYS A 91 2.20 -4.73 2.23
CA LYS A 91 1.85 -4.90 0.82
C LYS A 91 1.04 -6.19 0.62
N PRO A 92 0.19 -6.26 -0.42
CA PRO A 92 -0.44 -7.52 -0.78
C PRO A 92 0.64 -8.56 -1.12
N ASP A 93 0.58 -9.71 -0.45
CA ASP A 93 1.49 -10.84 -0.65
C ASP A 93 0.67 -12.14 -0.74
N ARG A 94 1.04 -13.03 -1.67
CA ARG A 94 0.38 -14.32 -1.87
C ARG A 94 0.43 -15.21 -0.62
N HIS A 95 1.49 -15.12 0.18
CA HIS A 95 1.67 -15.90 1.40
C HIS A 95 0.68 -15.44 2.48
N ILE A 96 0.40 -14.14 2.54
CA ILE A 96 -0.68 -13.60 3.39
C ILE A 96 -2.03 -14.13 2.92
N VAL A 97 -2.32 -14.04 1.62
CA VAL A 97 -3.61 -14.51 1.05
C VAL A 97 -3.84 -15.99 1.34
N ASN A 98 -2.84 -16.83 1.08
CA ASN A 98 -2.92 -18.27 1.33
C ASN A 98 -3.12 -18.55 2.83
N TRP A 99 -2.31 -17.93 3.69
CA TRP A 99 -2.38 -18.14 5.13
C TRP A 99 -3.74 -17.73 5.70
N VAL A 100 -4.26 -16.57 5.28
CA VAL A 100 -5.60 -16.12 5.70
C VAL A 100 -6.66 -17.07 5.17
N SER A 101 -6.57 -17.51 3.90
CA SER A 101 -7.54 -18.43 3.29
C SER A 101 -7.63 -19.75 4.06
N GLU A 102 -6.47 -20.31 4.42
CA GLU A 102 -6.36 -21.51 5.24
C GLU A 102 -6.97 -21.30 6.63
N ALA A 103 -6.64 -20.18 7.29
CA ALA A 103 -7.13 -19.87 8.63
C ALA A 103 -8.66 -19.68 8.69
N VAL A 104 -9.28 -19.13 7.64
CA VAL A 104 -10.73 -18.92 7.58
C VAL A 104 -11.50 -20.07 6.91
N GLY A 105 -10.79 -21.04 6.30
CA GLY A 105 -11.38 -22.18 5.61
C GLY A 105 -12.08 -21.84 4.28
N ARG A 106 -11.70 -20.75 3.61
CA ARG A 106 -12.20 -20.35 2.28
C ARG A 106 -11.24 -19.42 1.56
N GLU A 107 -11.37 -19.32 0.24
CA GLU A 107 -10.69 -18.32 -0.58
C GLU A 107 -11.00 -16.89 -0.10
N VAL A 108 -9.97 -16.03 -0.10
CA VAL A 108 -10.09 -14.60 0.18
C VAL A 108 -9.39 -13.76 -0.90
N THR A 109 -9.84 -12.52 -1.08
CA THR A 109 -9.18 -11.55 -1.96
C THR A 109 -8.00 -10.88 -1.25
N ASP A 110 -7.09 -10.23 -2.01
CA ASP A 110 -5.99 -9.43 -1.45
C ASP A 110 -6.49 -8.39 -0.43
N VAL A 111 -7.59 -7.71 -0.74
CA VAL A 111 -8.22 -6.71 0.15
C VAL A 111 -8.69 -7.36 1.45
N GLN A 112 -9.34 -8.52 1.36
CA GLN A 112 -9.82 -9.25 2.54
C GLN A 112 -8.65 -9.77 3.39
N ALA A 113 -7.60 -10.27 2.74
CA ALA A 113 -6.42 -10.79 3.42
C ALA A 113 -5.66 -9.67 4.15
N LEU A 114 -5.44 -8.53 3.50
CA LEU A 114 -4.83 -7.36 4.12
C LEU A 114 -5.66 -6.84 5.29
N TYR A 115 -6.97 -6.70 5.11
CA TYR A 115 -7.85 -6.29 6.20
C TYR A 115 -7.78 -7.25 7.39
N ALA A 116 -7.77 -8.56 7.14
CA ALA A 116 -7.65 -9.56 8.20
C ALA A 116 -6.33 -9.45 8.96
N ILE A 117 -5.20 -9.24 8.25
CA ILE A 117 -3.88 -9.06 8.89
C ILE A 117 -3.82 -7.76 9.69
N GLU A 118 -4.30 -6.64 9.15
CA GLU A 118 -4.36 -5.36 9.87
C GLU A 118 -5.15 -5.52 11.18
N ARG A 119 -6.33 -6.16 11.11
CA ARG A 119 -7.15 -6.44 12.29
C ARG A 119 -6.49 -7.38 13.28
N ALA A 120 -5.81 -8.44 12.81
CA ALA A 120 -5.10 -9.38 13.66
C ALA A 120 -3.89 -8.72 14.35
N ALA A 121 -3.16 -7.86 13.63
CA ALA A 121 -2.04 -7.08 14.16
C ALA A 121 -2.52 -6.19 15.30
N GLU A 122 -3.58 -5.42 15.07
CA GLU A 122 -4.15 -4.51 16.05
C GLU A 122 -4.67 -5.25 17.29
N LEU A 123 -5.48 -6.31 17.10
CA LEU A 123 -6.04 -7.08 18.22
C LEU A 123 -4.95 -7.83 19.01
N GLY A 124 -3.87 -8.25 18.35
CA GLY A 124 -2.75 -8.94 18.99
C GLY A 124 -1.70 -8.01 19.59
N GLY A 125 -1.78 -6.69 19.35
CA GLY A 125 -0.74 -5.75 19.75
C GLY A 125 0.59 -5.95 19.00
N PHE A 126 0.53 -6.41 17.75
CA PHE A 126 1.68 -6.63 16.89
C PHE A 126 1.72 -5.63 15.72
N SER A 127 2.89 -5.46 15.11
CA SER A 127 2.97 -4.79 13.81
C SER A 127 2.56 -5.75 12.68
N ALA A 128 1.88 -5.23 11.66
CA ALA A 128 1.53 -5.99 10.45
C ALA A 128 2.79 -6.52 9.75
N ALA A 129 3.88 -5.75 9.73
CA ALA A 129 5.17 -6.18 9.19
C ALA A 129 5.77 -7.38 9.96
N TRP A 130 5.59 -7.43 11.29
CA TRP A 130 6.02 -8.58 12.07
C TRP A 130 5.19 -9.82 11.74
N LEU A 131 3.86 -9.70 11.62
CA LEU A 131 2.99 -10.80 11.23
C LEU A 131 3.33 -11.33 9.83
N ASP A 132 3.53 -10.44 8.87
CA ASP A 132 3.96 -10.79 7.51
C ASP A 132 5.28 -11.59 7.53
N GLY A 133 6.29 -11.12 8.28
CA GLY A 133 7.55 -11.84 8.45
C GLY A 133 7.39 -13.22 9.10
N MET A 134 6.44 -13.38 10.02
CA MET A 134 6.14 -14.67 10.65
C MET A 134 5.44 -15.63 9.69
N ILE A 135 4.46 -15.14 8.92
CA ILE A 135 3.75 -15.91 7.89
C ILE A 135 4.72 -16.38 6.83
N TRP A 136 5.61 -15.51 6.35
CA TRP A 136 6.62 -15.85 5.36
C TRP A 136 7.58 -16.94 5.85
N LYS A 137 8.04 -16.85 7.11
CA LYS A 137 8.88 -17.89 7.74
C LYS A 137 8.16 -19.24 7.87
N ALA A 138 6.88 -19.22 8.23
CA ALA A 138 6.08 -20.43 8.30
C ALA A 138 5.91 -21.08 6.91
N ALA A 139 5.62 -20.27 5.88
CA ALA A 139 5.45 -20.75 4.51
C ALA A 139 6.73 -21.40 3.95
N THR A 140 7.89 -20.79 4.20
CA THR A 140 9.19 -21.32 3.73
C THR A 140 9.61 -22.60 4.46
N SER A 141 9.28 -22.69 5.76
CA SER A 141 9.57 -23.88 6.56
C SER A 141 8.73 -25.10 6.11
N HIS A 142 7.47 -24.89 5.71
CA HIS A 142 6.61 -25.96 5.16
C HIS A 142 7.07 -26.44 3.77
N SER A 143 7.70 -25.57 2.98
CA SER A 143 8.28 -25.95 1.68
C SER A 143 9.60 -26.73 1.76
N SER A 144 10.17 -26.89 2.97
CA SER A 144 11.47 -27.52 3.20
C SER A 144 11.40 -28.99 3.63
N SER A 145 10.21 -29.58 3.71
CA SER A 145 10.07 -31.00 4.08
C SER A 145 10.51 -31.90 2.92
N PRO A 146 11.50 -32.81 3.09
CA PRO A 146 11.88 -33.75 2.04
C PRO A 146 10.72 -34.73 1.75
N PRO A 147 10.62 -35.27 0.52
CA PRO A 147 9.58 -36.23 0.20
C PRO A 147 9.70 -37.44 1.14
N SER A 148 8.63 -37.69 1.89
CA SER A 148 8.47 -38.92 2.64
C SER A 148 8.07 -40.04 1.67
N GLY A 149 9.05 -40.79 1.18
CA GLY A 149 8.85 -42.03 0.43
C GLY A 149 10.11 -42.87 0.59
N GLN A 150 10.08 -43.89 1.45
CA GLN A 150 9.61 -45.26 1.18
C GLN A 150 10.58 -46.03 0.27
#